data_AF-B8IMQ3-F1
#
_entry.id   AF-B8IMQ3-F1
#
_cell.length_a   1.000
_cell.length_b   1.000
_cell.length_c   1.000
_cell.angle_alpha   90.00
_cell.angle_beta   90.00
_cell.angle_gamma   90.00
#
_symmetry.space_group_name_H-M   'P 1'
#
loop_
_entity.id
_entity.type
_entity.pdbx_description
1 polymer ?
#
loop_
_entity_poly.entity_id
_entity_poly.type
_entity_poly.pdbx_seq_one_letter_code
_entity_poly.pdbx_strand_id
1 'polypeptide(L)'
;MTIVACWLDESYSVTSLAALADARASERVGTVWYTHSDNTIKLFSIDVRCFDMDALTPGLGAWMNPYYETTIGLGFAGHCFEALTVIAHIQRAMGALIIADGKKVQPVSDGLVNLAKEIAERYLRDHKFGSMRDLELLLFGWDGPAQPWIAKLVWDRQTKKVVNTVTKPSKPDVVTIGDGAKASKRFGIAARIRKKIARQLERFVSAPLSQQGAFSQAILEIEASRRMEEGVGALVESQFVRSVGGVRQKLQVAWEGGRAVAAFTADDQPHIMDGLPSVRTDTSLGPVPIVTKMK
;
A
#
# COMPACT_ATOMS: atom_id res chain seq x y z
N MET A 1 9.71 -12.33 -8.13
CA MET A 1 10.19 -11.89 -6.81
C MET A 1 9.66 -10.49 -6.60
N THR A 2 9.10 -10.19 -5.43
CA THR A 2 8.46 -8.90 -5.11
C THR A 2 8.65 -8.60 -3.64
N ILE A 3 8.88 -7.33 -3.31
CA ILE A 3 8.85 -6.82 -1.95
C ILE A 3 7.84 -5.68 -1.92
N VAL A 4 6.82 -5.81 -1.06
CA VAL A 4 6.02 -4.67 -0.63
C VAL A 4 6.23 -4.49 0.86
N ALA A 5 6.57 -3.27 1.28
CA ALA A 5 6.77 -2.91 2.67
C ALA A 5 5.83 -1.75 3.03
N CYS A 6 5.03 -1.90 4.08
CA CYS A 6 4.15 -0.85 4.60
C CYS A 6 4.50 -0.51 6.05
N TRP A 7 4.48 0.77 6.39
CA TRP A 7 4.74 1.25 7.74
C TRP A 7 3.94 2.49 8.12
N LEU A 8 3.81 2.72 9.44
CA LEU A 8 3.32 3.98 9.98
C LEU A 8 4.43 5.02 9.95
N ASP A 9 4.18 6.09 9.21
CA ASP A 9 5.04 7.24 9.00
C ASP A 9 4.42 8.50 9.62
N GLU A 10 5.26 9.37 10.14
CA GLU A 10 4.87 10.69 10.62
C GLU A 10 5.85 11.68 10.01
N SER A 11 5.36 12.43 9.01
CA SER A 11 6.16 13.34 8.20
C SER A 11 5.40 14.62 7.95
N TYR A 12 6.06 15.77 8.07
CA TYR A 12 5.44 17.09 7.84
C TYR A 12 4.14 17.28 8.64
N SER A 13 4.08 16.76 9.88
CA SER A 13 2.89 16.77 10.74
C SER A 13 1.68 16.02 10.17
N VAL A 14 1.90 15.14 9.18
CA VAL A 14 0.89 14.22 8.64
C VAL A 14 1.28 12.81 9.04
N THR A 15 0.44 12.18 9.86
CA THR A 15 0.54 10.74 10.13
C THR A 15 -0.08 9.97 8.97
N SER A 16 0.69 9.08 8.37
CA SER A 16 0.26 8.29 7.20
C SER A 16 0.78 6.86 7.26
N LEU A 17 0.10 5.95 6.59
CA LEU A 17 0.64 4.64 6.26
C LEU A 17 1.31 4.73 4.91
N ALA A 18 2.63 4.54 4.86
CA ALA A 18 3.41 4.55 3.64
C ALA A 18 3.72 3.13 3.21
N ALA A 19 3.52 2.83 1.93
CA ALA A 19 3.94 1.59 1.30
C ALA A 19 4.91 1.83 0.16
N LEU A 20 5.95 0.99 0.09
CA LEU A 20 6.90 0.91 -1.00
C LEU A 20 6.84 -0.45 -1.67
N ALA A 21 6.90 -0.45 -3.00
CA ALA A 21 7.03 -1.66 -3.79
C ALA A 21 8.11 -1.50 -4.88
N ASP A 22 8.76 -2.61 -5.21
CA ASP A 22 9.57 -2.71 -6.42
C ASP A 22 8.66 -2.89 -7.65
N ALA A 23 8.97 -2.27 -8.79
CA ALA A 23 8.17 -2.42 -10.01
C ALA A 23 8.51 -3.66 -10.86
N ARG A 24 9.57 -4.41 -10.50
CA ARG A 24 10.07 -5.51 -11.32
C ARG A 24 9.21 -6.78 -11.21
N ALA A 25 8.75 -7.30 -12.33
CA ALA A 25 8.19 -8.65 -12.45
C ALA A 25 9.25 -9.61 -12.98
N SER A 26 9.52 -10.68 -12.24
CA SER A 26 10.52 -11.68 -12.63
C SER A 26 10.10 -13.08 -12.24
N GLU A 27 10.45 -14.04 -13.09
CA GLU A 27 10.21 -15.46 -12.92
C GLU A 27 11.54 -16.20 -12.80
N ARG A 28 11.53 -17.29 -12.02
CA ARG A 28 12.69 -18.17 -11.92
C ARG A 28 12.46 -19.40 -12.80
N VAL A 29 13.31 -19.58 -13.80
CA VAL A 29 13.34 -20.77 -14.66
C VAL A 29 14.63 -21.53 -14.35
N GLY A 30 14.49 -22.65 -13.62
CA GLY A 30 15.62 -23.39 -13.08
C GLY A 30 16.39 -22.58 -12.02
N THR A 31 17.67 -22.29 -12.30
CA THR A 31 18.54 -21.49 -11.41
C THR A 31 18.63 -20.02 -11.80
N VAL A 32 18.08 -19.65 -12.96
CA VAL A 32 18.20 -18.32 -13.54
C VAL A 32 16.91 -17.54 -13.33
N TRP A 33 17.06 -16.25 -13.00
CA TRP A 33 15.96 -15.30 -12.96
C TRP A 33 15.84 -14.59 -14.30
N TYR A 34 14.63 -14.56 -14.84
CA TYR A 34 14.28 -13.83 -16.04
C TYR A 34 13.37 -12.67 -15.65
N THR A 35 13.75 -11.47 -16.07
CA THR A 35 12.94 -10.28 -15.89
C THR A 35 11.97 -10.16 -17.06
N HIS A 36 10.68 -10.10 -16.74
CA HIS A 36 9.61 -9.95 -17.72
C HIS A 36 9.18 -8.49 -17.90
N SER A 37 9.27 -7.69 -16.83
CA SER A 37 8.96 -6.26 -16.85
C SER A 37 9.65 -5.55 -15.69
N ASP A 38 10.06 -4.30 -15.89
CA ASP A 38 10.57 -3.40 -14.85
C ASP A 38 9.54 -2.32 -14.46
N ASN A 39 8.33 -2.36 -15.06
CA ASN A 39 7.31 -1.31 -14.94
C ASN A 39 5.97 -1.84 -14.43
N THR A 40 5.98 -2.91 -13.61
CA THR A 40 4.75 -3.47 -13.07
C THR A 40 4.25 -2.64 -11.91
N ILE A 41 3.02 -2.15 -12.00
CA ILE A 41 2.34 -1.50 -10.88
C ILE A 41 1.94 -2.55 -9.85
N LYS A 42 2.43 -2.41 -8.61
CA LYS A 42 2.17 -3.35 -7.51
C LYS A 42 1.43 -2.73 -6.34
N LEU A 43 1.29 -1.40 -6.32
CA LEU A 43 0.50 -0.66 -5.33
C LEU A 43 -0.74 -0.07 -6.00
N PHE A 44 -1.86 -0.06 -5.28
CA PHE A 44 -3.17 0.37 -5.77
C PHE A 44 -3.88 1.18 -4.69
N SER A 45 -4.49 2.29 -5.09
CA SER A 45 -5.52 2.96 -4.30
C SER A 45 -6.86 2.32 -4.62
N ILE A 46 -7.54 1.78 -3.60
CA ILE A 46 -8.85 1.16 -3.75
C ILE A 46 -9.90 2.05 -3.11
N ASP A 47 -10.83 2.52 -3.92
CA ASP A 47 -12.00 3.25 -3.44
C ASP A 47 -12.94 2.31 -2.69
N VAL A 48 -13.40 2.75 -1.52
CA VAL A 48 -14.43 2.09 -0.73
C VAL A 48 -15.62 3.02 -0.68
N ARG A 49 -16.74 2.62 -1.29
CA ARG A 49 -17.93 3.45 -1.42
C ARG A 49 -19.15 2.69 -0.92
N CYS A 50 -19.95 3.35 -0.08
CA CYS A 50 -21.15 2.77 0.50
C CYS A 50 -22.39 3.51 0.02
N PHE A 51 -23.41 2.75 -0.38
CA PHE A 51 -24.62 3.24 -1.00
C PHE A 51 -25.86 2.73 -0.26
N ASP A 52 -26.92 3.52 -0.33
CA ASP A 52 -28.27 3.04 -0.01
C ASP A 52 -28.74 2.12 -1.15
N MET A 53 -29.52 1.07 -0.85
CA MET A 53 -30.02 0.14 -1.87
C MET A 53 -30.82 0.85 -2.98
N ASP A 54 -31.53 1.92 -2.62
CA ASP A 54 -32.33 2.74 -3.55
C ASP A 54 -31.48 3.65 -4.45
N ALA A 55 -30.17 3.74 -4.23
CA ALA A 55 -29.25 4.55 -5.04
C ALA A 55 -28.82 3.88 -6.35
N LEU A 56 -29.27 2.64 -6.61
CA LEU A 56 -29.04 1.96 -7.88
C LEU A 56 -29.89 2.62 -8.97
N THR A 57 -29.24 3.14 -10.01
CA THR A 57 -29.94 3.63 -11.20
C THR A 57 -30.36 2.43 -12.06
N PRO A 58 -31.67 2.10 -12.15
CA PRO A 58 -32.12 0.95 -12.91
C PRO A 58 -31.80 1.11 -14.39
N GLY A 59 -31.40 0.02 -15.06
CA GLY A 59 -31.04 0.01 -16.48
C GLY A 59 -29.57 0.35 -16.78
N LEU A 60 -28.89 1.13 -15.94
CA LEU A 60 -27.45 1.41 -16.06
C LEU A 60 -26.59 0.53 -15.14
N GLY A 61 -27.18 -0.04 -14.09
CA GLY A 61 -26.41 -0.80 -13.08
C GLY A 61 -25.41 0.08 -12.31
N ALA A 62 -25.62 1.40 -12.34
CA ALA A 62 -24.72 2.39 -11.77
C ALA A 62 -25.21 2.83 -10.38
N TRP A 63 -24.29 2.88 -9.43
CA TRP A 63 -24.53 3.39 -8.09
C TRP A 63 -24.09 4.86 -8.04
N MET A 64 -25.04 5.75 -7.78
CA MET A 64 -24.80 7.19 -7.74
C MET A 64 -24.85 7.69 -6.29
N ASN A 65 -24.10 8.75 -5.97
CA ASN A 65 -24.16 9.45 -4.68
C ASN A 65 -23.97 8.53 -3.45
N PRO A 66 -22.77 7.98 -3.23
CA PRO A 66 -22.48 7.21 -2.02
C PRO A 66 -22.72 8.07 -0.77
N TYR A 67 -23.29 7.48 0.29
CA TYR A 67 -23.44 8.16 1.58
C TYR A 67 -22.12 8.21 2.37
N TYR A 68 -21.15 7.38 1.99
CA TYR A 68 -19.81 7.35 2.58
C TYR A 68 -18.78 6.92 1.53
N GLU A 69 -17.64 7.59 1.52
CA GLU A 69 -16.50 7.27 0.66
C GLU A 69 -15.19 7.39 1.45
N THR A 70 -14.32 6.41 1.25
CA THR A 70 -12.96 6.39 1.78
C THR A 70 -12.06 5.64 0.80
N THR A 71 -10.76 5.59 1.07
CA THR A 71 -9.81 4.83 0.25
C THR A 71 -8.90 3.99 1.13
N ILE A 72 -8.46 2.86 0.60
CA ILE A 72 -7.44 2.02 1.24
C ILE A 72 -6.29 1.79 0.26
N GLY A 73 -5.10 1.58 0.79
CA GLY A 73 -3.96 1.11 0.03
C GLY A 73 -3.98 -0.42 -0.10
N LEU A 74 -3.58 -0.90 -1.26
CA LEU A 74 -3.40 -2.33 -1.53
C LEU A 74 -2.06 -2.54 -2.24
N GLY A 75 -1.26 -3.51 -1.78
CA GLY A 75 -0.08 -4.01 -2.46
C GLY A 75 -0.15 -5.51 -2.69
N PHE A 76 0.56 -6.02 -3.70
CA PHE A 76 0.64 -7.47 -3.93
C PHE A 76 2.06 -8.00 -4.17
N ALA A 77 2.23 -9.29 -3.90
CA ALA A 77 3.38 -10.09 -4.28
C ALA A 77 2.92 -11.47 -4.76
N GLY A 78 3.58 -12.03 -5.78
CA GLY A 78 3.24 -13.34 -6.34
C GLY A 78 2.99 -13.28 -7.85
N HIS A 79 2.11 -14.14 -8.34
CA HIS A 79 1.82 -14.22 -9.77
C HIS A 79 0.98 -13.02 -10.25
N CYS A 80 1.54 -12.19 -11.13
CA CYS A 80 0.94 -10.90 -11.50
C CYS A 80 -0.47 -11.02 -12.07
N PHE A 81 -0.72 -11.98 -12.97
CA PHE A 81 -2.04 -12.14 -13.60
C PHE A 81 -3.14 -12.53 -12.59
N GLU A 82 -2.82 -13.42 -11.65
CA GLU A 82 -3.78 -13.83 -10.63
C GLU A 82 -4.01 -12.68 -9.64
N ALA A 83 -2.93 -11.99 -9.25
CA ALA A 83 -3.00 -10.85 -8.34
C ALA A 83 -3.86 -9.72 -8.91
N LEU A 84 -3.61 -9.29 -10.15
CA LEU A 84 -4.38 -8.24 -10.80
C LEU A 84 -5.85 -8.62 -10.96
N THR A 85 -6.16 -9.90 -11.22
CA THR A 85 -7.54 -10.38 -11.31
C THR A 85 -8.24 -10.31 -9.95
N VAL A 86 -7.57 -10.77 -8.88
CA VAL A 86 -8.10 -10.68 -7.51
C VAL A 86 -8.29 -9.22 -7.09
N ILE A 87 -7.34 -8.35 -7.39
CA ILE A 87 -7.41 -6.91 -7.08
C ILE A 87 -8.58 -6.25 -7.81
N ALA A 88 -8.79 -6.56 -9.10
CA ALA A 88 -9.93 -6.05 -9.85
C ALA A 88 -11.27 -6.46 -9.22
N HIS A 89 -11.38 -7.70 -8.74
CA HIS A 89 -12.57 -8.14 -8.01
C HIS A 89 -12.75 -7.44 -6.65
N ILE A 90 -11.66 -7.23 -5.91
CA ILE A 90 -11.67 -6.47 -4.65
C ILE A 90 -12.13 -5.03 -4.91
N GLN A 91 -11.53 -4.35 -5.90
CA GLN A 91 -11.87 -2.98 -6.26
C GLN A 91 -13.34 -2.84 -6.66
N ARG A 92 -13.85 -3.78 -7.47
CA ARG A 92 -15.27 -3.80 -7.85
C ARG A 92 -16.20 -4.01 -6.65
N ALA A 93 -15.85 -4.91 -5.74
CA ALA A 93 -16.68 -5.20 -4.58
C ALA A 93 -16.68 -4.06 -3.55
N MET A 94 -15.50 -3.48 -3.27
CA MET A 94 -15.35 -2.38 -2.32
C MET A 94 -15.88 -1.05 -2.87
N GLY A 95 -15.80 -0.85 -4.19
CA GLY A 95 -16.32 0.35 -4.86
C GLY A 95 -17.85 0.44 -4.91
N ALA A 96 -18.58 -0.60 -4.46
CA ALA A 96 -20.04 -0.64 -4.44
C ALA A 96 -20.57 -1.51 -3.29
N LEU A 97 -20.39 -1.05 -2.05
CA LEU A 97 -20.98 -1.69 -0.87
C LEU A 97 -22.39 -1.15 -0.64
N ILE A 98 -23.34 -2.04 -0.37
CA ILE A 98 -24.75 -1.68 -0.18
C ILE A 98 -25.21 -2.05 1.22
N ILE A 99 -26.11 -1.25 1.78
CA ILE A 99 -26.84 -1.61 2.99
C ILE A 99 -28.32 -1.84 2.66
N ALA A 100 -28.85 -3.00 3.07
CA ALA A 100 -30.26 -3.35 2.88
C ALA A 100 -31.16 -2.77 3.97
N ASP A 101 -30.67 -2.70 5.21
CA ASP A 101 -31.51 -2.42 6.40
C ASP A 101 -31.63 -0.91 6.72
N GLY A 102 -31.20 -0.03 5.80
CA GLY A 102 -31.36 1.43 5.88
C GLY A 102 -30.53 2.17 6.94
N LYS A 103 -29.96 1.47 7.94
CA LYS A 103 -29.12 2.09 8.99
C LYS A 103 -27.70 2.35 8.47
N LYS A 104 -27.46 3.49 7.83
CA LYS A 104 -26.13 3.89 7.30
C LYS A 104 -24.99 3.56 8.27
N VAL A 105 -24.19 2.55 7.92
CA VAL A 105 -22.98 2.16 8.64
C VAL A 105 -21.75 2.41 7.78
N GLN A 106 -20.64 2.68 8.44
CA GLN A 106 -19.34 2.78 7.79
C GLN A 106 -18.65 1.41 7.79
N PRO A 107 -17.83 1.10 6.77
CA PRO A 107 -17.03 -0.12 6.74
C PRO A 107 -15.95 -0.05 7.83
N VAL A 108 -15.57 -1.21 8.36
CA VAL A 108 -14.50 -1.36 9.36
C VAL A 108 -13.42 -2.28 8.81
N SER A 109 -12.18 -2.11 9.29
CA SER A 109 -10.99 -2.87 8.86
C SER A 109 -11.27 -4.36 8.72
N ASP A 110 -11.87 -4.96 9.74
CA ASP A 110 -12.07 -6.40 9.82
C ASP A 110 -13.04 -6.90 8.73
N GLY A 111 -14.08 -6.11 8.44
CA GLY A 111 -15.03 -6.40 7.37
C GLY A 111 -14.40 -6.29 5.98
N LEU A 112 -13.61 -5.24 5.74
CA LEU A 112 -12.90 -5.03 4.47
C LEU A 112 -11.86 -6.13 4.22
N VAL A 113 -11.08 -6.48 5.25
CA VAL A 113 -10.08 -7.54 5.20
C VAL A 113 -10.73 -8.90 4.96
N ASN A 114 -11.85 -9.19 5.63
CA ASN A 114 -12.58 -10.44 5.43
C ASN A 114 -13.17 -10.52 4.01
N LEU A 115 -13.73 -9.44 3.49
CA LEU A 115 -14.23 -9.40 2.10
C LEU A 115 -13.10 -9.68 1.10
N ALA A 116 -11.95 -9.01 1.23
CA ALA A 116 -10.80 -9.24 0.37
C ALA A 116 -10.27 -10.68 0.46
N LYS A 117 -10.20 -11.23 1.68
CA LYS A 117 -9.84 -12.63 1.95
C LYS A 117 -10.79 -13.59 1.22
N GLU A 118 -12.10 -13.42 1.38
CA GLU A 118 -13.11 -14.27 0.75
C GLU A 118 -13.03 -14.24 -0.78
N ILE A 119 -12.83 -13.05 -1.36
CA ILE A 119 -12.66 -12.90 -2.81
C ILE A 119 -11.42 -13.66 -3.30
N ALA A 120 -10.28 -13.48 -2.61
CA ALA A 120 -9.03 -14.15 -2.96
C ALA A 120 -9.15 -15.68 -2.81
N GLU A 121 -9.74 -16.17 -1.71
CA GLU A 121 -9.94 -17.61 -1.47
C GLU A 121 -10.80 -18.26 -2.55
N ARG A 122 -11.95 -17.64 -2.88
CA ARG A 122 -12.87 -18.17 -3.90
C ARG A 122 -12.18 -18.24 -5.26
N TYR A 123 -11.54 -17.14 -5.67
CA TYR A 123 -10.83 -17.10 -6.94
C TYR A 123 -9.73 -18.17 -7.03
N LEU A 124 -8.85 -18.26 -6.02
CA LEU A 124 -7.72 -19.20 -6.07
C LEU A 124 -8.14 -20.67 -5.94
N ARG A 125 -9.27 -20.95 -5.29
CA ARG A 125 -9.81 -22.30 -5.18
C ARG A 125 -10.40 -22.79 -6.49
N ASP A 126 -11.17 -21.94 -7.16
CA ASP A 126 -12.00 -22.33 -8.30
C ASP A 126 -11.25 -22.15 -9.63
N HIS A 127 -10.25 -21.27 -9.68
CA HIS A 127 -9.45 -21.06 -10.88
C HIS A 127 -8.49 -22.24 -11.14
N LYS A 128 -8.51 -22.76 -12.38
CA LYS A 128 -7.75 -23.94 -12.82
C LYS A 128 -6.27 -23.91 -12.43
N PHE A 129 -5.67 -22.72 -12.41
CA PHE A 129 -4.26 -22.53 -12.05
C PHE A 129 -4.08 -21.78 -10.72
N GLY A 130 -5.13 -21.19 -10.16
CA GLY A 130 -5.05 -20.38 -8.94
C GLY A 130 -4.48 -21.15 -7.75
N SER A 131 -4.88 -22.40 -7.57
CA SER A 131 -4.39 -23.25 -6.48
C SER A 131 -2.89 -23.58 -6.54
N MET A 132 -2.25 -23.37 -7.69
CA MET A 132 -0.82 -23.60 -7.90
C MET A 132 0.02 -22.33 -7.81
N ARG A 133 -0.59 -21.15 -7.75
CA ARG A 133 0.11 -19.86 -7.74
C ARG A 133 0.18 -19.31 -6.32
N ASP A 134 1.30 -18.68 -6.01
CA ASP A 134 1.47 -17.95 -4.77
C ASP A 134 0.86 -16.54 -4.92
N LEU A 135 0.08 -16.13 -3.92
CA LEU A 135 -0.47 -14.78 -3.80
C LEU A 135 -0.34 -14.29 -2.37
N GLU A 136 0.28 -13.14 -2.21
CA GLU A 136 0.25 -12.36 -0.98
C GLU A 136 -0.30 -10.96 -1.28
N LEU A 137 -1.22 -10.48 -0.44
CA LEU A 137 -1.75 -9.12 -0.50
C LEU A 137 -1.47 -8.40 0.81
N LEU A 138 -1.28 -7.09 0.72
CA LEU A 138 -1.11 -6.18 1.84
C LEU A 138 -2.15 -5.09 1.70
N LEU A 139 -3.10 -5.01 2.63
CA LEU A 139 -4.12 -3.97 2.67
C LEU A 139 -3.80 -3.04 3.83
N PHE A 140 -4.01 -1.74 3.67
CA PHE A 140 -3.71 -0.78 4.72
C PHE A 140 -4.60 0.46 4.62
N GLY A 141 -5.01 0.99 5.77
CA GLY A 141 -5.99 2.07 5.84
C GLY A 141 -6.21 2.55 7.25
N TRP A 142 -7.32 3.27 7.45
CA TRP A 142 -7.67 3.87 8.74
C TRP A 142 -9.15 3.64 9.02
N ASP A 143 -9.49 3.21 10.25
CA ASP A 143 -10.87 3.12 10.74
C ASP A 143 -11.36 4.48 11.30
N GLY A 144 -10.43 5.38 11.61
CA GLY A 144 -10.65 6.69 12.22
C GLY A 144 -9.34 7.47 12.33
N PRO A 145 -9.35 8.74 12.80
CA PRO A 145 -8.18 9.63 12.76
C PRO A 145 -6.92 9.11 13.46
N ALA A 146 -7.06 8.22 14.44
CA ALA A 146 -5.96 7.66 15.24
C ALA A 146 -5.95 6.13 15.20
N GLN A 147 -6.59 5.53 14.19
CA GLN A 147 -6.80 4.08 14.11
C GLN A 147 -6.26 3.52 12.79
N PRO A 148 -4.93 3.57 12.56
CA PRO A 148 -4.32 2.95 11.40
C PRO A 148 -4.37 1.43 11.52
N TRP A 149 -4.48 0.75 10.39
CA TRP A 149 -4.41 -0.70 10.31
C TRP A 149 -3.66 -1.17 9.06
N ILE A 150 -2.96 -2.29 9.20
CA ILE A 150 -2.26 -2.99 8.13
C ILE A 150 -2.64 -4.46 8.21
N ALA A 151 -3.16 -5.02 7.13
CA ALA A 151 -3.55 -6.41 7.02
C ALA A 151 -2.72 -7.14 5.95
N LYS A 152 -2.24 -8.32 6.29
CA LYS A 152 -1.54 -9.24 5.39
C LYS A 152 -2.46 -10.42 5.08
N LEU A 153 -2.62 -10.73 3.80
CA LEU A 153 -3.33 -11.90 3.30
C LEU A 153 -2.33 -12.82 2.58
N VAL A 154 -2.30 -14.10 2.92
CA VAL A 154 -1.38 -15.09 2.32
C VAL A 154 -2.18 -16.30 1.89
N TRP A 155 -2.12 -16.65 0.61
CA TRP A 155 -2.65 -17.91 0.12
C TRP A 155 -1.81 -19.09 0.63
N ASP A 156 -2.43 -19.96 1.41
CA ASP A 156 -1.86 -21.23 1.82
C ASP A 156 -2.36 -22.35 0.91
N ARG A 157 -1.44 -22.84 0.08
CA ARG A 157 -1.69 -23.90 -0.90
C ARG A 157 -2.01 -25.25 -0.26
N GLN A 158 -1.56 -25.51 0.96
CA GLN A 158 -1.82 -26.78 1.65
C GLN A 158 -3.24 -26.82 2.18
N THR A 159 -3.65 -25.74 2.87
CA THR A 159 -4.98 -25.65 3.46
C THR A 159 -6.05 -25.13 2.49
N LYS A 160 -5.64 -24.61 1.32
CA LYS A 160 -6.49 -23.95 0.32
C LYS A 160 -7.32 -22.81 0.93
N LYS A 161 -6.68 -22.05 1.83
CA LYS A 161 -7.26 -20.91 2.54
C LYS A 161 -6.31 -19.73 2.49
N VAL A 162 -6.85 -18.53 2.63
CA VAL A 162 -6.07 -17.31 2.81
C VAL A 162 -5.92 -17.09 4.31
N VAL A 163 -4.69 -17.14 4.79
CA VAL A 163 -4.37 -16.75 6.15
C VAL A 163 -4.29 -15.23 6.21
N ASN A 164 -5.06 -14.61 7.11
CA ASN A 164 -4.99 -13.17 7.34
C ASN A 164 -4.32 -12.84 8.68
N THR A 165 -3.59 -11.73 8.72
CA THR A 165 -3.04 -11.15 9.94
C THR A 165 -3.27 -9.65 9.92
N VAL A 166 -3.85 -9.09 10.97
CA VAL A 166 -4.11 -7.65 11.08
C VAL A 166 -3.20 -7.08 12.17
N THR A 167 -2.58 -5.94 11.87
CA THR A 167 -1.73 -5.17 12.78
C THR A 167 -2.31 -3.76 12.88
N LYS A 168 -2.50 -3.26 14.10
CA LYS A 168 -2.93 -1.89 14.36
C LYS A 168 -1.72 -1.12 14.92
N PRO A 169 -0.85 -0.55 14.07
CA PRO A 169 0.40 0.04 14.52
C PRO A 169 0.12 1.28 15.38
N SER A 170 0.58 1.26 16.63
CA SER A 170 0.61 2.45 17.52
C SER A 170 1.99 3.13 17.54
N LYS A 171 2.96 2.54 16.85
CA LYS A 171 4.33 2.99 16.70
C LYS A 171 4.86 2.56 15.34
N PRO A 172 5.95 3.16 14.83
CA PRO A 172 6.51 2.75 13.55
C PRO A 172 6.77 1.24 13.51
N ASP A 173 6.08 0.55 12.61
CA ASP A 173 6.21 -0.89 12.39
C ASP A 173 6.16 -1.19 10.90
N VAL A 174 6.88 -2.23 10.47
CA VAL A 174 7.05 -2.54 9.04
C VAL A 174 6.47 -3.92 8.77
N VAL A 175 5.42 -3.97 7.95
CA VAL A 175 4.82 -5.21 7.46
C VAL A 175 5.29 -5.46 6.04
N THR A 176 5.69 -6.69 5.73
CA THR A 176 6.20 -7.06 4.40
C THR A 176 5.49 -8.28 3.82
N ILE A 177 5.32 -8.26 2.49
CA ILE A 177 4.86 -9.41 1.70
C ILE A 177 5.87 -9.76 0.60
N GLY A 178 5.78 -10.99 0.11
CA GLY A 178 6.68 -11.56 -0.87
C GLY A 178 8.02 -11.96 -0.26
N ASP A 179 9.10 -11.81 -1.03
CA ASP A 179 10.44 -12.23 -0.58
C ASP A 179 10.97 -11.38 0.58
N GLY A 180 10.35 -10.21 0.82
CA GLY A 180 10.56 -9.36 1.99
C GLY A 180 10.18 -10.04 3.31
N ALA A 181 9.24 -11.01 3.32
CA ALA A 181 8.86 -11.75 4.53
C ALA A 181 9.96 -12.72 5.00
N LYS A 182 10.76 -13.25 4.07
CA LYS A 182 11.94 -14.07 4.37
C LYS A 182 13.11 -13.21 4.85
N ALA A 183 13.24 -11.99 4.32
CA ALA A 183 14.22 -11.00 4.73
C ALA A 183 13.92 -10.40 6.12
N SER A 184 12.68 -10.01 6.40
CA SER A 184 12.28 -9.42 7.69
C SER A 184 12.49 -10.37 8.87
N LYS A 185 12.18 -11.67 8.70
CA LYS A 185 12.48 -12.72 9.69
C LYS A 185 13.99 -12.94 9.91
N ARG A 186 14.81 -12.86 8.86
CA ARG A 186 16.26 -13.12 8.96
C ARG A 186 17.06 -11.99 9.60
N PHE A 187 16.60 -10.75 9.51
CA PHE A 187 17.51 -9.63 9.79
C PHE A 187 17.10 -8.69 10.92
N GLY A 188 15.92 -8.84 11.55
CA GLY A 188 15.50 -7.95 12.65
C GLY A 188 15.59 -6.47 12.27
N ILE A 189 15.43 -6.15 10.98
CA ILE A 189 15.82 -4.86 10.39
C ILE A 189 14.90 -3.75 10.85
N ALA A 190 13.60 -4.00 10.92
CA ALA A 190 12.67 -3.05 11.51
C ALA A 190 13.09 -2.72 12.95
N ALA A 191 13.57 -3.70 13.74
CA ALA A 191 14.10 -3.45 15.07
C ALA A 191 15.46 -2.71 15.05
N ARG A 192 16.36 -2.99 14.09
CA ARG A 192 17.64 -2.26 13.94
C ARG A 192 17.47 -0.82 13.45
N ILE A 193 16.60 -0.58 12.48
CA ILE A 193 16.25 0.76 11.98
C ILE A 193 15.56 1.54 13.09
N ARG A 194 14.56 0.94 13.77
CA ARG A 194 13.95 1.52 14.98
C ARG A 194 14.99 1.85 16.04
N LYS A 195 15.95 0.95 16.32
CA LYS A 195 17.01 1.17 17.30
C LYS A 195 18.00 2.26 16.87
N LYS A 196 18.30 2.39 15.57
CA LYS A 196 19.13 3.47 15.03
C LYS A 196 18.42 4.82 15.15
N ILE A 197 17.13 4.89 14.80
CA ILE A 197 16.30 6.10 14.93
C ILE A 197 16.16 6.49 16.40
N ALA A 198 15.78 5.55 17.28
CA ALA A 198 15.66 5.78 18.72
C ALA A 198 16.97 6.27 19.35
N ARG A 199 18.11 5.66 19.01
CA ARG A 199 19.44 6.09 19.50
C ARG A 199 19.84 7.47 19.00
N GLN A 200 19.41 7.85 17.79
CA GLN A 200 19.68 9.17 17.26
C GLN A 200 18.80 10.20 17.98
N LEU A 201 17.50 9.93 18.15
CA LEU A 201 16.59 10.75 18.94
C LEU A 201 17.11 10.96 20.38
N GLU A 202 17.55 9.90 21.07
CA GLU A 202 18.13 9.98 22.42
C GLU A 202 19.39 10.86 22.48
N ARG A 203 20.30 10.73 21.51
CA ARG A 203 21.51 11.56 21.39
C ARG A 203 21.23 13.04 21.13
N PHE A 204 20.09 13.36 20.51
CA PHE A 204 19.71 14.75 20.20
C PHE A 204 18.86 15.40 21.29
N VAL A 205 17.99 14.64 21.97
CA VAL A 205 17.25 15.10 23.16
C VAL A 205 18.22 15.45 24.30
N SER A 206 19.38 14.79 24.35
CA SER A 206 20.48 15.09 25.29
C SER A 206 21.40 16.23 24.86
N ALA A 207 21.19 16.85 23.70
CA ALA A 207 22.00 17.97 23.23
C ALA A 207 21.57 19.32 23.87
N PRO A 208 22.49 20.29 24.05
CA PRO A 208 22.19 21.57 24.69
C PRO A 208 21.11 22.38 23.95
N LEU A 209 20.24 23.08 24.69
CA LEU A 209 19.13 23.91 24.20
C LEU A 209 19.53 24.93 23.11
N SER A 210 20.79 25.40 23.11
CA SER A 210 21.33 26.32 22.09
C SER A 210 21.48 25.70 20.70
N GLN A 211 21.55 24.37 20.59
CA GLN A 211 21.52 23.64 19.31
C GLN A 211 20.11 23.17 18.92
N GLN A 212 19.15 23.21 19.84
CA GLN A 212 17.76 22.83 19.62
C GLN A 212 16.92 23.98 19.02
N GLY A 213 17.39 25.22 19.12
CA GLY A 213 16.63 26.45 18.82
C GLY A 213 16.22 26.70 17.35
N ALA A 214 16.57 25.82 16.40
CA ALA A 214 16.16 25.98 15.00
C ALA A 214 15.68 24.66 14.33
N PHE A 215 15.73 23.54 15.03
CA PHE A 215 15.28 22.25 14.51
C PHE A 215 13.95 21.88 15.15
N SER A 216 12.84 22.17 14.47
CA SER A 216 11.53 21.72 14.91
C SER A 216 11.48 20.19 14.97
N GLN A 217 10.71 19.61 15.90
CA GLN A 217 10.39 18.17 15.90
C GLN A 217 10.00 17.67 14.50
N ALA A 218 9.29 18.50 13.73
CA ALA A 218 8.96 18.23 12.33
C ALA A 218 10.17 17.93 11.43
N ILE A 219 11.33 18.57 11.60
CA ILE A 219 12.53 18.26 10.79
C ILE A 219 13.11 16.90 11.19
N LEU A 220 13.07 16.54 12.47
CA LEU A 220 13.50 15.23 12.96
C LEU A 220 12.58 14.11 12.48
N GLU A 221 11.28 14.35 12.46
CA GLU A 221 10.26 13.46 11.89
C GLU A 221 10.49 13.24 10.39
N ILE A 222 10.72 14.33 9.63
CA ILE A 222 11.06 14.26 8.20
C ILE A 222 12.35 13.46 7.97
N GLU A 223 13.40 13.71 8.75
CA GLU A 223 14.69 13.01 8.63
C GLU A 223 14.55 11.52 9.02
N ALA A 224 13.73 11.20 10.02
CA ALA A 224 13.44 9.83 10.44
C ALA A 224 12.65 9.07 9.36
N SER A 225 11.63 9.69 8.76
CA SER A 225 10.89 9.15 7.64
C SER A 225 11.80 8.91 6.44
N ARG A 226 12.60 9.92 6.05
CA ARG A 226 13.55 9.80 4.93
C ARG A 226 14.51 8.63 5.14
N ARG A 227 15.05 8.47 6.35
CA ARG A 227 15.94 7.34 6.69
C ARG A 227 15.23 6.00 6.72
N MET A 228 13.96 5.98 7.11
CA MET A 228 13.15 4.77 7.03
C MET A 228 12.92 4.38 5.58
N GLU A 229 12.57 5.35 4.74
CA GLU A 229 12.40 5.19 3.30
C GLU A 229 13.70 4.74 2.62
N GLU A 230 14.82 5.42 2.88
CA GLU A 230 16.16 5.04 2.39
C GLU A 230 16.55 3.63 2.87
N GLY A 231 16.28 3.29 4.13
CA GLY A 231 16.59 1.98 4.69
C GLY A 231 15.74 0.85 4.08
N VAL A 232 14.45 1.11 3.84
CA VAL A 232 13.54 0.17 3.16
C VAL A 232 13.90 0.06 1.68
N GLY A 233 14.16 1.17 1.00
CA GLY A 233 14.60 1.21 -0.39
C GLY A 233 15.94 0.52 -0.62
N ALA A 234 16.93 0.75 0.25
CA ALA A 234 18.20 0.04 0.21
C ALA A 234 18.03 -1.46 0.48
N LEU A 235 17.04 -1.89 1.25
CA LEU A 235 16.74 -3.32 1.40
C LEU A 235 16.15 -3.92 0.12
N VAL A 236 15.26 -3.18 -0.55
CA VAL A 236 14.73 -3.54 -1.85
C VAL A 236 15.88 -3.70 -2.86
N GLU A 237 16.87 -2.80 -2.87
CA GLU A 237 17.99 -2.81 -3.82
C GLU A 237 19.14 -3.77 -3.45
N SER A 238 19.61 -3.77 -2.20
CA SER A 238 20.87 -4.43 -1.80
C SER A 238 20.79 -5.96 -1.70
N GLN A 239 19.61 -6.54 -1.47
CA GLN A 239 19.51 -7.99 -1.27
C GLN A 239 19.42 -8.79 -2.58
N PHE A 240 19.20 -8.14 -3.73
CA PHE A 240 18.74 -8.84 -4.93
C PHE A 240 19.22 -8.21 -6.24
N VAL A 241 20.48 -7.77 -6.29
CA VAL A 241 21.19 -7.08 -7.41
C VAL A 241 20.98 -7.69 -8.82
N ARG A 242 20.42 -8.90 -8.95
CA ARG A 242 20.06 -9.54 -10.23
C ARG A 242 18.56 -9.66 -10.54
N SER A 243 17.68 -9.56 -9.55
CA SER A 243 16.23 -9.83 -9.69
C SER A 243 15.32 -8.76 -9.10
N VAL A 244 15.89 -7.73 -8.47
CA VAL A 244 15.23 -6.47 -8.11
C VAL A 244 16.04 -5.35 -8.74
N GLY A 245 15.37 -4.42 -9.40
CA GLY A 245 16.00 -3.39 -10.20
C GLY A 245 14.97 -2.70 -11.05
N GLY A 246 14.10 -1.93 -10.43
CA GLY A 246 13.03 -1.29 -11.14
C GLY A 246 12.29 -0.43 -10.16
N VAL A 247 12.36 0.87 -10.44
CA VAL A 247 11.37 1.90 -10.13
C VAL A 247 10.61 1.69 -8.82
N ARG A 248 10.90 2.54 -7.84
CA ARG A 248 10.21 2.56 -6.56
C ARG A 248 8.84 3.21 -6.75
N GLN A 249 7.80 2.48 -6.34
CA GLN A 249 6.46 3.02 -6.21
C GLN A 249 6.18 3.33 -4.75
N LYS A 250 5.68 4.53 -4.45
CA LYS A 250 5.26 4.92 -3.10
C LYS A 250 3.79 5.29 -3.09
N LEU A 251 3.02 4.61 -2.24
CA LEU A 251 1.62 4.93 -1.96
C LEU A 251 1.50 5.30 -0.49
N GLN A 252 0.86 6.44 -0.19
CA GLN A 252 0.58 6.87 1.18
C GLN A 252 -0.93 6.93 1.42
N VAL A 253 -1.35 6.52 2.61
CA VAL A 253 -2.75 6.63 3.07
C VAL A 253 -2.79 7.40 4.37
N ALA A 254 -3.46 8.55 4.38
CA ALA A 254 -3.60 9.41 5.55
C ALA A 254 -5.09 9.66 5.87
N TRP A 255 -5.39 10.07 7.10
CA TRP A 255 -6.74 10.49 7.46
C TRP A 255 -6.90 12.00 7.19
N GLU A 256 -7.81 12.36 6.28
CA GLU A 256 -8.05 13.74 5.87
C GLU A 256 -9.54 13.98 5.62
N GLY A 257 -10.07 15.11 6.11
CA GLY A 257 -11.46 15.50 5.86
C GLY A 257 -12.52 14.50 6.34
N GLY A 258 -12.22 13.71 7.39
CA GLY A 258 -13.15 12.72 7.94
C GLY A 258 -13.14 11.35 7.25
N ARG A 259 -12.17 11.08 6.37
CA ARG A 259 -11.98 9.79 5.70
C ARG A 259 -10.50 9.47 5.49
N ALA A 260 -10.20 8.25 5.07
CA ALA A 260 -8.86 7.91 4.61
C ALA A 260 -8.69 8.28 3.13
N VAL A 261 -7.56 8.91 2.80
CA VAL A 261 -7.20 9.33 1.44
C VAL A 261 -5.86 8.70 1.08
N ALA A 262 -5.86 7.96 -0.03
CA ALA A 262 -4.71 7.29 -0.60
C ALA A 262 -4.20 8.09 -1.80
N ALA A 263 -2.89 8.32 -1.85
CA ALA A 263 -2.23 9.04 -2.94
C ALA A 263 -0.87 8.44 -3.24
N PHE A 264 -0.54 8.33 -4.53
CA PHE A 264 0.82 8.03 -4.94
C PHE A 264 1.69 9.26 -4.69
N THR A 265 2.83 9.06 -4.03
CA THR A 265 3.72 10.16 -3.63
C THR A 265 5.14 10.00 -4.13
N ALA A 266 5.45 8.92 -4.83
CA ALA A 266 6.64 8.79 -5.66
C ALA A 266 6.39 7.72 -6.73
N ASP A 267 6.86 8.02 -7.94
CA ASP A 267 6.97 7.08 -9.04
C ASP A 267 8.26 7.41 -9.80
N ASP A 268 9.20 6.47 -9.90
CA ASP A 268 10.47 6.68 -10.60
C ASP A 268 10.32 6.62 -12.15
N GLN A 269 9.10 6.71 -12.68
CA GLN A 269 8.78 6.81 -14.12
C GLN A 269 8.12 8.14 -14.54
N PRO A 270 8.65 9.32 -14.13
CA PRO A 270 8.01 10.59 -14.48
C PRO A 270 7.90 10.80 -15.99
N HIS A 271 8.86 10.28 -16.77
CA HIS A 271 8.89 10.39 -18.23
C HIS A 271 7.69 9.77 -18.96
N ILE A 272 6.98 8.80 -18.37
CA ILE A 272 5.76 8.21 -18.97
C ILE A 272 4.57 9.16 -18.82
N MET A 273 4.55 9.91 -17.72
CA MET A 273 3.46 10.82 -17.36
C MET A 273 3.74 12.28 -17.77
N ASP A 274 4.95 12.56 -18.27
CA ASP A 274 5.40 13.90 -18.66
C ASP A 274 4.86 14.31 -20.03
N GLY A 275 4.44 15.56 -20.16
CA GLY A 275 4.00 16.13 -21.44
C GLY A 275 2.74 15.49 -22.04
N LEU A 276 1.95 14.77 -21.24
CA LEU A 276 0.69 14.20 -21.70
C LEU A 276 -0.28 15.31 -22.14
N PRO A 277 -1.01 15.11 -23.26
CA PRO A 277 -1.91 16.13 -23.77
C PRO A 277 -3.04 16.40 -22.79
N SER A 278 -3.60 17.61 -22.85
CA SER A 278 -4.86 17.86 -22.18
C SER A 278 -5.95 16.98 -22.79
N VAL A 279 -6.87 16.50 -21.93
CA VAL A 279 -8.08 15.79 -22.33
C VAL A 279 -9.03 16.70 -23.12
N ARG A 280 -8.84 18.03 -23.04
CA ARG A 280 -9.59 19.02 -23.81
C ARG A 280 -8.64 19.91 -24.60
N THR A 281 -9.01 20.25 -25.83
CA THR A 281 -8.21 21.14 -26.68
C THR A 281 -8.35 22.61 -26.31
N ASP A 282 -9.40 22.97 -25.56
CA ASP A 282 -9.72 24.35 -25.17
C ASP A 282 -9.40 24.67 -23.71
N THR A 283 -8.86 23.71 -22.94
CA THR A 283 -8.41 23.92 -21.56
C THR A 283 -7.11 23.18 -21.29
N SER A 284 -6.55 23.38 -20.09
CA SER A 284 -5.36 22.66 -19.61
C SER A 284 -5.72 21.52 -18.66
N LEU A 285 -6.86 20.84 -18.90
CA LEU A 285 -7.26 19.67 -18.11
C LEU A 285 -6.39 18.47 -18.48
N GLY A 286 -5.22 18.36 -17.86
CA GLY A 286 -4.25 17.29 -18.08
C GLY A 286 -3.95 16.50 -16.80
N PRO A 287 -3.28 15.35 -16.91
CA PRO A 287 -2.85 14.57 -15.75
C PRO A 287 -1.78 15.36 -14.97
N VAL A 288 -1.84 15.26 -13.64
CA VAL A 288 -0.79 15.80 -12.76
C VAL A 288 0.25 14.70 -12.55
N PRO A 289 1.53 14.94 -12.86
CA PRO A 289 2.57 13.94 -12.64
C PRO A 289 2.70 13.62 -11.15
N ILE A 290 2.93 12.34 -10.83
CA ILE A 290 3.23 11.89 -9.47
C ILE A 290 4.65 12.36 -9.15
N VAL A 291 4.75 13.49 -8.46
CA VAL A 291 6.01 14.00 -7.96
C VAL A 291 6.01 13.91 -6.45
N THR A 292 7.08 13.36 -5.86
CA THR A 292 7.37 13.60 -4.45
C THR A 292 7.38 15.10 -4.26
N LYS A 293 6.59 15.66 -3.32
CA LYS A 293 6.54 17.10 -3.04
C LYS A 293 7.99 17.63 -2.98
N MET A 294 8.45 18.23 -4.07
CA MET A 294 9.73 18.90 -4.12
C MET A 294 9.52 20.23 -3.41
N LYS A 295 10.38 20.51 -2.42
CA LYS A 295 10.55 21.88 -1.96
C LYS A 295 11.14 22.72 -3.08
#